data_AF-A0A521AY33-F1
#
_entry.id   AF-A0A521AY33-F1
#
_cell.length_a   1.000
_cell.length_b   1.000
_cell.length_c   1.000
_cell.angle_alpha   90.00
_cell.angle_beta   90.00
_cell.angle_gamma   90.00
#
_symmetry.space_group_name_H-M   'P 1'
#
loop_
_entity.id
_entity.type
_entity.pdbx_description
1 polymer ?
#
loop_
_entity_poly.entity_id
_entity_poly.type
_entity_poly.pdbx_seq_one_letter_code
_entity_poly.pdbx_strand_id
1 'polypeptide(L)' 'MKNLRKLSKSNLKTIKGGNAPLCDSGYMACRVGKTPSGAPIWECLPNCNY' A
#
# COMPACT_ATOMS: atom_id res chain seq x y z
N MET A 1 7.08 -9.49 -18.40
CA MET A 1 7.04 -8.11 -18.93
C MET A 1 8.35 -7.82 -19.64
N LYS A 2 8.33 -7.55 -20.96
CA LYS A 2 9.51 -7.13 -21.73
C LYS A 2 9.53 -5.58 -21.74
N ASN A 3 10.68 -4.96 -21.45
CA ASN A 3 10.95 -3.50 -21.45
C ASN A 3 10.75 -2.69 -20.15
N LEU A 4 10.77 -3.30 -18.97
CA LEU A 4 10.83 -2.52 -17.72
C LEU A 4 12.26 -2.02 -17.47
N ARG A 5 12.46 -0.69 -17.48
CA ARG A 5 13.70 -0.06 -17.02
C ARG A 5 13.64 0.15 -15.51
N LYS A 6 14.71 -0.26 -14.81
CA LYS A 6 14.86 0.01 -13.38
C LYS A 6 14.95 1.52 -13.15
N LEU A 7 14.08 2.06 -12.29
CA LEU A 7 14.13 3.46 -11.90
C LEU A 7 15.43 3.76 -11.13
N SER A 8 15.97 4.95 -11.30
CA SER A 8 17.05 5.45 -10.46
C SER A 8 16.58 5.62 -9.02
N LYS A 9 17.50 5.58 -8.05
CA LYS A 9 17.18 5.73 -6.62
C LYS A 9 16.51 7.08 -6.32
N SER A 10 16.85 8.14 -7.04
CA SER A 10 16.20 9.45 -6.94
C SER A 10 14.73 9.39 -7.37
N ASN A 11 14.44 8.76 -8.51
CA ASN A 11 13.08 8.63 -9.04
C ASN A 11 12.21 7.69 -8.21
N LEU A 12 12.81 6.70 -7.52
CA LEU A 12 12.06 5.89 -6.56
C LEU A 12 11.55 6.71 -5.37
N LYS A 13 12.34 7.67 -4.89
CA LYS A 13 11.94 8.55 -3.76
C LYS A 13 10.83 9.52 -4.13
N THR A 14 10.64 9.83 -5.42
CA THR A 14 9.54 10.69 -5.87
C THR A 14 8.20 9.97 -5.93
N ILE A 15 8.20 8.63 -5.84
CA ILE A 15 6.96 7.85 -5.74
C ILE A 15 6.38 8.08 -4.36
N LYS A 16 5.28 8.83 -4.29
CA LYS A 16 4.47 8.92 -3.08
C LYS A 16 3.65 7.62 -2.98
N GLY A 17 4.01 6.77 -2.02
CA GLY A 17 3.24 5.57 -1.69
C GLY A 17 1.81 5.92 -1.28
N GLY A 18 0.87 4.98 -1.45
CA GLY A 18 -0.50 5.17 -1.01
C GLY A 18 -0.63 5.34 0.51
N ASN A 19 -1.85 5.62 0.99
CA ASN A 19 -2.16 5.86 2.41
C ASN A 19 -2.23 4.58 3.27
N ALA A 20 -1.54 3.51 2.89
CA ALA A 20 -1.52 2.30 3.71
C ALA A 20 -0.72 2.58 5.00
N PRO A 21 -1.26 2.28 6.18
CA PRO A 21 -0.57 2.50 7.45
C PRO A 21 0.62 1.55 7.62
N LEU A 22 1.58 1.97 8.43
CA LEU A 22 2.58 1.06 8.99
C LEU A 22 1.91 0.29 10.13
N CYS A 23 2.01 -1.04 10.10
CA CYS A 23 1.48 -1.92 11.14
C CYS A 23 2.62 -2.51 11.98
N ASP A 24 2.31 -2.87 13.22
CA ASP A 24 3.23 -3.55 14.11
C ASP A 24 3.59 -4.96 13.63
N SER A 25 4.64 -5.53 14.22
CA SER A 25 5.10 -6.88 13.89
C SER A 25 3.97 -7.91 14.05
N GLY A 26 3.75 -8.73 13.02
CA GLY A 26 2.68 -9.74 13.00
C GLY A 26 1.35 -9.25 12.42
N TYR A 27 1.23 -7.96 12.09
CA TYR A 27 0.06 -7.37 11.45
C TYR A 27 0.44 -6.75 10.09
N MET A 28 -0.51 -6.69 9.17
CA MET A 28 -0.35 -6.07 7.86
C MET A 28 -1.52 -5.13 7.55
N ALA A 29 -1.26 -4.11 6.73
CA ALA A 29 -2.28 -3.17 6.30
C ALA A 29 -3.21 -3.84 5.27
N CYS A 30 -4.44 -4.11 5.69
CA CYS A 30 -5.49 -4.71 4.88
C CYS A 30 -6.52 -3.66 4.46
N ARG A 31 -6.95 -3.71 3.20
CA ARG A 31 -8.04 -2.87 2.73
C ARG A 31 -9.37 -3.53 3.07
N VAL A 32 -10.04 -3.02 4.10
CA VAL A 32 -11.33 -3.55 4.58
C VAL A 32 -12.54 -2.94 3.87
N GLY A 33 -12.34 -1.81 3.17
CA GLY A 33 -13.44 -1.15 2.48
C GLY A 33 -13.03 0.14 1.79
N LYS A 34 -14.03 1.01 1.55
CA LYS A 34 -13.86 2.33 0.97
C LYS A 34 -14.79 3.33 1.67
N THR A 35 -14.32 4.55 1.86
CA THR A 35 -15.13 5.68 2.33
C THR A 35 -16.15 6.09 1.24
N PRO A 36 -17.17 6.90 1.58
CA PRO A 36 -18.11 7.44 0.57
C PRO A 36 -17.43 8.21 -0.56
N SER A 37 -16.26 8.80 -0.29
CA SER A 37 -15.42 9.49 -1.29
C SER A 37 -14.61 8.56 -2.19
N GLY A 38 -14.68 7.25 -1.98
CA GLY A 38 -13.94 6.22 -2.72
C GLY A 38 -12.53 5.95 -2.22
N ALA A 39 -12.04 6.71 -1.23
CA ALA A 39 -10.74 6.45 -0.61
C ALA A 39 -10.74 5.10 0.14
N PRO A 40 -9.68 4.26 0.03
CA PRO A 40 -9.59 2.98 0.71
C PRO A 40 -9.56 3.16 2.23
N ILE A 41 -10.28 2.30 2.94
CA ILE A 41 -10.20 2.16 4.40
C ILE A 41 -9.19 1.05 4.70
N TRP A 42 -8.23 1.37 5.56
CA TRP A 42 -7.15 0.46 5.94
C TRP A 42 -7.26 0.08 7.41
N GLU A 43 -7.04 -1.19 7.71
CA GLU A 43 -6.90 -1.71 9.06
C GLU A 43 -5.69 -2.64 9.16
N CYS A 44 -5.04 -2.68 10.32
CA CYS A 44 -3.96 -3.61 10.59
C CYS A 44 -4.54 -4.93 11.08
N LEU A 45 -4.46 -5.97 10.25
CA LEU A 45 -4.96 -7.31 10.57
C LEU A 45 -3.83 -8.35 10.47
N PRO A 46 -3.90 -9.47 11.20
CA PRO A 46 -2.90 -10.54 11.10
C PRO A 46 -2.94 -11.23 9.72
N ASN A 47 -4.08 -11.20 9.04
CA ASN A 47 -4.25 -11.69 7.68
C ASN A 47 -5.34 -10.89 6.95
N CYS A 48 -5.17 -10.65 5.66
CA CYS A 48 -6.20 -10.04 4.82
C CYS A 48 -7.04 -11.14 4.16
N ASN A 49 -8.33 -11.19 4.46
CA ASN A 49 -9.26 -12.07 3.76
C ASN A 49 -9.78 -11.32 2.52
N TYR A 50 -9.24 -11.62 1.35
CA TYR A 50 -9.64 -11.03 0.06
C TYR A 50 -10.54 -11.97 -0.74
#